data_AF-A0A3D4B1E3-F1
#
_entry.id   AF-A0A3D4B1E3-F1
#
_cell.length_a   1.000
_cell.length_b   1.000
_cell.length_c   1.000
_cell.angle_alpha   90.00
_cell.angle_beta   90.00
_cell.angle_gamma   90.00
#
_symmetry.space_group_name_H-M   'P 1'
#
loop_
_entity.id
_entity.type
_entity.pdbx_description
1 polymer ?
#
loop_
_entity_poly.entity_id
_entity_poly.type
_entity_poly.pdbx_seq_one_letter_code
_entity_poly.pdbx_strand_id
1 'polypeptide(L)'
;TCRGAGEVRQMSQSFFGSVTNVSACPTCRGEGKTIDKPCHACRGEGRQEVTVTVKVDIPAGAADGNYMTLQDQGHAGPRGGPAGDVLVIIQEEEHPYFDRQDDDVLYELPISFSQAVLGDRTEIPTLTGKVRLTIPEGTQSGKVFRLRGKGLPHLNGYGQGDQLVKITVWTPINLSDKEKNLYRELAQLDGGKAPKHDKGFFDRLKEELGFGE
;
A
#
# COMPACT_ATOMS: atom_id res chain seq x y z
N THR A 1 45.52 -21.09 -26.00
CA THR A 1 45.99 -20.60 -24.69
C THR A 1 45.65 -21.54 -23.55
N CYS A 2 44.38 -21.81 -23.23
CA CYS A 2 44.01 -22.70 -22.11
C CYS A 2 43.65 -24.14 -22.49
N ARG A 3 43.71 -24.54 -23.77
CA ARG A 3 43.38 -25.90 -24.27
C ARG A 3 42.04 -26.46 -23.73
N GLY A 4 41.00 -25.65 -23.62
CA GLY A 4 39.71 -26.09 -23.10
C GLY A 4 39.50 -25.86 -21.60
N ALA A 5 40.56 -25.59 -20.83
CA ALA A 5 40.48 -25.53 -19.37
C ALA A 5 39.85 -24.22 -18.82
N GLY A 6 39.75 -23.16 -19.62
CA GLY A 6 39.20 -21.88 -19.18
C GLY A 6 40.13 -21.05 -18.28
N GLU A 7 41.04 -21.69 -17.57
CA GLU A 7 42.05 -21.06 -16.70
C GLU A 7 43.47 -21.20 -17.26
N VAL A 8 44.38 -20.32 -16.81
CA VAL A 8 45.82 -20.41 -17.02
C VAL A 8 46.51 -20.39 -15.66
N ARG A 9 47.47 -21.30 -15.46
CA ARG A 9 48.24 -21.40 -14.22
C ARG A 9 49.64 -20.85 -14.48
N GLN A 10 50.01 -19.80 -13.76
CA GLN A 10 51.34 -19.20 -13.83
C GLN A 10 52.08 -19.49 -12.53
N MET A 11 53.20 -20.20 -12.63
CA MET A 11 54.05 -20.52 -11.49
C MET A 11 55.08 -19.41 -11.33
N SER A 12 55.03 -18.67 -10.21
CA SER A 12 56.06 -17.69 -9.86
C SER A 12 56.93 -18.26 -8.74
N GLN A 13 58.24 -18.15 -8.92
CA GLN A 13 59.19 -18.49 -7.85
C GLN A 13 59.24 -17.32 -6.87
N SER A 14 58.90 -17.57 -5.61
CA SER A 14 59.05 -16.63 -4.51
C SER A 14 60.15 -17.10 -3.55
N PHE A 15 60.57 -16.22 -2.66
CA PHE A 15 61.61 -16.49 -1.67
C PHE A 15 61.27 -17.66 -0.70
N PHE A 16 59.99 -18.04 -0.59
CA PHE A 16 59.50 -19.11 0.29
C PHE A 16 59.04 -20.38 -0.46
N GLY A 17 59.32 -20.48 -1.77
CA GLY A 17 58.89 -21.59 -2.61
C GLY A 17 58.11 -21.14 -3.84
N SER A 18 57.67 -22.11 -4.66
CA SER A 18 56.88 -21.85 -5.87
C SER A 18 55.41 -21.61 -5.50
N VAL A 19 54.88 -20.46 -5.90
CA VAL A 19 53.46 -20.11 -5.79
C VAL A 19 52.81 -20.25 -7.17
N THR A 20 51.68 -20.94 -7.25
CA THR A 20 50.91 -21.06 -8.49
C THR A 20 49.74 -20.09 -8.45
N ASN A 21 49.78 -19.06 -9.30
CA ASN A 21 48.67 -18.15 -9.50
C ASN A 21 47.76 -18.71 -10.60
N VAL A 22 46.50 -18.95 -10.26
CA VAL A 22 45.46 -19.35 -11.22
C VAL A 22 44.71 -18.09 -11.64
N SER A 23 44.65 -17.82 -12.93
CA SER A 23 43.88 -16.71 -13.49
C SER A 23 43.01 -17.17 -14.65
N ALA A 24 41.93 -16.44 -14.92
CA ALA A 24 41.08 -16.71 -16.08
C ALA A 24 41.91 -16.55 -17.36
N CYS A 25 41.77 -17.49 -18.30
CA CYS A 25 42.48 -17.43 -19.57
C CYS A 25 42.16 -16.11 -20.30
N PRO A 26 43.16 -15.33 -20.72
CA PRO A 26 42.91 -14.03 -21.35
C PRO A 26 42.20 -14.16 -22.71
N THR A 27 42.36 -15.29 -23.40
CA THR A 27 41.79 -15.53 -24.73
C THR A 27 40.33 -15.94 -24.71
N CYS A 28 39.91 -16.78 -23.76
CA CYS A 28 38.53 -17.25 -23.64
C CYS A 28 37.80 -16.70 -22.40
N ARG A 29 38.46 -15.87 -21.60
CA ARG A 29 37.92 -15.25 -20.37
C ARG A 29 37.21 -16.24 -19.43
N GLY A 30 37.79 -17.42 -19.24
CA GLY A 30 37.18 -18.47 -18.40
C GLY A 30 36.30 -19.49 -19.14
N GLU A 31 35.93 -19.26 -20.40
CA GLU A 31 34.95 -20.11 -21.12
C GLU A 31 35.48 -21.47 -21.57
N GLY A 32 36.79 -21.63 -21.70
CA GLY A 32 37.42 -22.84 -22.26
C GLY A 32 37.24 -22.99 -23.77
N LYS A 33 36.26 -22.32 -24.37
CA LYS A 33 36.00 -22.29 -25.82
C LYS A 33 35.99 -20.84 -26.33
N THR A 34 36.19 -20.67 -27.63
CA THR A 34 36.11 -19.38 -28.32
C THR A 34 35.16 -19.50 -29.49
N ILE A 35 34.42 -18.42 -29.78
CA ILE A 35 33.45 -18.40 -30.87
C ILE A 35 34.19 -17.96 -32.14
N ASP A 36 34.43 -18.89 -33.06
CA ASP A 36 35.18 -18.61 -34.30
C ASP A 36 34.44 -17.64 -35.24
N LYS A 37 33.12 -17.72 -35.28
CA LYS A 37 32.24 -16.82 -36.06
C LYS A 37 31.14 -16.26 -35.14
N PRO A 38 31.38 -15.12 -34.47
CA PRO A 38 30.38 -14.55 -33.57
C PRO A 38 29.14 -14.13 -34.35
N CYS A 39 27.96 -14.38 -33.78
CA CYS A 39 26.69 -13.91 -34.35
C CYS A 39 26.73 -12.39 -34.50
N HIS A 40 26.33 -11.84 -35.66
CA HIS A 40 26.35 -10.40 -35.88
C HIS A 40 25.39 -9.63 -34.97
N ALA A 41 24.26 -10.25 -34.59
CA ALA A 41 23.22 -9.60 -33.81
C ALA A 41 23.54 -9.53 -32.31
N CYS A 42 24.07 -10.60 -31.70
CA CYS A 42 24.47 -10.61 -30.28
C CYS A 42 25.99 -10.52 -30.05
N ARG A 43 26.80 -10.45 -31.11
CA ARG A 43 28.28 -10.37 -31.07
C ARG A 43 28.95 -11.46 -30.22
N GLY A 44 28.33 -12.65 -30.15
CA GLY A 44 28.83 -13.78 -29.37
C GLY A 44 28.34 -13.82 -27.91
N GLU A 45 27.53 -12.86 -27.47
CA GLU A 45 26.95 -12.84 -26.11
C GLU A 45 25.92 -13.94 -25.87
N GLY A 46 25.24 -14.39 -26.94
CA GLY A 46 24.20 -15.40 -26.85
C GLY A 46 22.85 -14.89 -26.35
N ARG A 47 22.69 -13.56 -26.20
CA ARG A 47 21.44 -12.88 -25.82
C ARG A 47 21.31 -11.54 -26.54
N GLN A 48 20.10 -11.01 -26.61
CA GLN A 48 19.82 -9.69 -27.16
C GLN A 48 18.76 -9.00 -26.31
N GLU A 49 18.85 -7.68 -26.19
CA GLU A 49 17.81 -6.87 -25.58
C GLU A 49 16.59 -6.80 -26.49
N VAL A 50 15.42 -7.12 -25.93
CA VAL A 50 14.14 -7.07 -26.61
C VAL A 50 13.09 -6.50 -25.66
N THR A 51 12.13 -5.75 -26.20
CA THR A 51 10.97 -5.29 -25.45
C THR A 51 9.90 -6.37 -25.49
N VAL A 52 9.47 -6.82 -24.31
CA VAL A 52 8.41 -7.84 -24.16
C VAL A 52 7.29 -7.24 -23.32
N THR A 53 6.05 -7.47 -23.74
CA THR A 53 4.87 -7.12 -22.95
C THR A 53 4.48 -8.33 -22.10
N VAL A 54 4.51 -8.18 -20.78
CA VAL A 54 4.09 -9.21 -19.83
C VAL A 54 2.71 -8.85 -19.28
N LYS A 55 1.79 -9.82 -19.30
CA LYS A 55 0.46 -9.65 -18.68
C LYS A 55 0.56 -10.02 -17.21
N VAL A 56 0.03 -9.15 -16.36
CA VAL A 56 0.02 -9.33 -14.91
C VAL A 56 -1.41 -9.14 -14.43
N ASP A 57 -1.98 -10.19 -13.87
CA ASP A 57 -3.32 -10.15 -13.28
C ASP A 57 -3.18 -9.84 -11.78
N ILE A 58 -3.53 -8.61 -11.40
CA ILE A 58 -3.45 -8.16 -10.01
C ILE A 58 -4.67 -8.68 -9.25
N PRO A 59 -4.50 -9.53 -8.22
CA PRO A 59 -5.62 -10.02 -7.44
C PRO A 59 -6.29 -8.89 -6.66
N ALA A 60 -7.62 -8.93 -6.57
CA ALA A 60 -8.37 -7.99 -5.77
C ALA A 60 -7.96 -8.10 -4.29
N GLY A 61 -7.87 -6.96 -3.59
CA GLY A 61 -7.42 -6.92 -2.20
C GLY A 61 -5.92 -6.76 -2.03
N ALA A 62 -5.15 -6.76 -3.12
CA ALA A 62 -3.73 -6.44 -3.05
C ALA A 62 -3.50 -5.08 -2.38
N ALA A 63 -2.52 -5.03 -1.47
CA ALA A 63 -2.14 -3.87 -0.71
C ALA A 63 -0.78 -3.35 -1.12
N ASP A 64 -0.47 -2.14 -0.69
CA ASP A 64 0.86 -1.57 -0.83
C ASP A 64 1.95 -2.51 -0.27
N GLY A 65 3.02 -2.69 -1.04
CA GLY A 65 4.14 -3.56 -0.68
C GLY A 65 3.91 -5.04 -0.98
N ASN A 66 2.71 -5.47 -1.36
CA ASN A 66 2.50 -6.82 -1.87
C ASN A 66 3.32 -7.03 -3.14
N TYR A 67 3.87 -8.23 -3.29
CA TYR A 67 4.66 -8.58 -4.46
C TYR A 67 4.21 -9.89 -5.10
N MET A 68 4.43 -9.98 -6.41
CA MET A 68 4.19 -11.17 -7.22
C MET A 68 5.46 -11.50 -8.01
N THR A 69 5.81 -12.78 -8.05
CA THR A 69 6.94 -13.27 -8.83
C THR A 69 6.42 -13.91 -10.11
N LEU A 70 6.86 -13.38 -11.25
CA LEU A 70 6.60 -13.97 -12.57
C LEU A 70 7.82 -14.83 -12.93
N GLN A 71 7.64 -16.14 -12.76
CA GLN A 71 8.70 -17.12 -12.97
C GLN A 71 9.14 -17.15 -14.44
N ASP A 72 10.45 -17.21 -14.66
CA ASP A 72 11.09 -17.30 -15.99
C ASP A 72 10.74 -16.14 -16.95
N GLN A 73 10.17 -15.03 -16.45
CA GLN A 73 9.85 -13.84 -17.25
C GLN A 73 10.95 -12.77 -17.22
N GLY A 74 12.03 -13.00 -16.46
CA GLY A 74 13.17 -12.09 -16.35
C GLY A 74 14.15 -12.24 -17.52
N HIS A 75 15.32 -11.65 -17.37
CA HIS A 75 16.35 -11.75 -18.41
C HIS A 75 16.80 -13.20 -18.62
N ALA A 76 16.97 -13.62 -19.88
CA ALA A 76 17.52 -14.93 -20.20
C ALA A 76 18.86 -15.14 -19.48
N GLY A 77 19.17 -16.34 -18.98
CA GLY A 77 20.40 -16.65 -18.25
C GLY A 77 21.63 -16.86 -19.16
N PRO A 78 22.85 -16.66 -18.64
CA PRO A 78 24.06 -16.73 -19.46
C PRO A 78 24.33 -18.13 -19.96
N ARG A 79 24.72 -18.23 -21.24
CA ARG A 79 25.22 -19.47 -21.86
C ARG A 79 24.25 -20.65 -21.70
N GLY A 80 22.96 -20.40 -21.86
CA GLY A 80 21.91 -21.43 -21.73
C GLY A 80 21.43 -21.65 -20.29
N GLY A 81 21.80 -20.78 -19.36
CA GLY A 81 21.18 -20.73 -18.03
C GLY A 81 19.69 -20.35 -18.09
N PRO A 82 18.90 -20.70 -17.07
CA PRO A 82 17.47 -20.38 -17.02
C PRO A 82 17.25 -18.86 -17.03
N ALA A 83 16.05 -18.45 -17.43
CA ALA A 83 15.67 -17.05 -17.29
C ALA A 83 15.61 -16.67 -15.80
N GLY A 84 15.85 -15.39 -15.51
CA GLY A 84 15.52 -14.84 -14.20
C GLY A 84 14.01 -14.68 -14.04
N ASP A 85 13.61 -14.13 -12.90
CA ASP A 85 12.21 -13.80 -12.61
C ASP A 85 11.98 -12.30 -12.68
N VAL A 86 10.71 -11.90 -12.84
CA VAL A 86 10.28 -10.52 -12.67
C VAL A 86 9.54 -10.40 -11.34
N LEU A 87 9.98 -9.50 -10.49
CA LEU A 87 9.28 -9.14 -9.26
C LEU A 87 8.40 -7.92 -9.52
N VAL A 88 7.09 -8.12 -9.47
CA VAL A 88 6.11 -7.03 -9.54
C VAL A 88 5.79 -6.61 -8.11
N ILE A 89 6.08 -5.37 -7.77
CA ILE A 89 5.74 -4.77 -6.47
C ILE A 89 4.55 -3.85 -6.68
N ILE A 90 3.51 -4.03 -5.88
CA ILE A 90 2.28 -3.26 -5.94
C ILE A 90 2.45 -2.03 -5.06
N GLN A 91 2.15 -0.88 -5.64
CA GLN A 91 2.13 0.39 -4.92
C GLN A 91 0.71 0.95 -4.98
N GLU A 92 0.17 1.30 -3.82
CA GLU A 92 -1.17 1.90 -3.72
C GLU A 92 -1.08 3.41 -3.89
N GLU A 93 -1.95 3.98 -4.73
CA GLU A 93 -2.06 5.43 -4.88
C GLU A 93 -3.02 5.99 -3.82
N GLU A 94 -2.63 7.09 -3.18
CA GLU A 94 -3.48 7.77 -2.20
C GLU A 94 -4.78 8.27 -2.84
N HIS A 95 -5.91 7.97 -2.22
CA HIS A 95 -7.21 8.39 -2.70
C HIS A 95 -7.67 9.67 -1.99
N PRO A 96 -8.23 10.68 -2.71
CA PRO A 96 -8.56 11.99 -2.12
C PRO A 96 -9.64 11.97 -1.04
N TYR A 97 -10.42 10.89 -0.96
CA TYR A 97 -11.55 10.76 -0.02
C TYR A 97 -11.47 9.56 0.91
N PHE A 98 -10.61 8.58 0.60
CA PHE A 98 -10.68 7.27 1.24
C PHE A 98 -9.30 6.92 1.77
N ASP A 99 -9.25 6.59 3.06
CA ASP A 99 -8.04 6.05 3.67
C ASP A 99 -8.23 4.56 3.90
N ARG A 100 -7.33 3.75 3.35
CA ARG A 100 -7.37 2.31 3.57
C ARG A 100 -6.84 1.98 4.97
N GLN A 101 -7.57 1.14 5.70
CA GLN A 101 -7.13 0.52 6.95
C GLN A 101 -7.31 -0.99 6.82
N ASP A 102 -6.24 -1.70 6.47
CA ASP A 102 -6.27 -3.11 6.12
C ASP A 102 -7.28 -3.39 4.98
N ASP A 103 -8.36 -4.12 5.26
CA ASP A 103 -9.44 -4.39 4.31
C ASP A 103 -10.63 -3.43 4.48
N ASP A 104 -10.63 -2.61 5.52
CA ASP A 104 -11.62 -1.57 5.76
C ASP A 104 -11.21 -0.25 5.07
N VAL A 105 -12.20 0.59 4.80
CA VAL A 105 -11.98 1.91 4.19
C VAL A 105 -12.60 2.98 5.06
N LEU A 106 -11.81 3.97 5.46
CA LEU A 106 -12.25 5.13 6.21
C LEU A 106 -12.69 6.23 5.24
N TYR A 107 -13.86 6.82 5.52
CA TYR A 107 -14.37 8.00 4.86
C TYR A 107 -14.76 9.03 5.93
N GLU A 108 -14.16 10.22 5.86
CA GLU A 108 -14.56 11.32 6.73
C GLU A 108 -15.72 12.11 6.09
N LEU A 109 -16.87 12.09 6.77
CA LEU A 109 -18.05 12.82 6.35
C LEU A 109 -18.19 14.11 7.17
N PRO A 110 -17.87 15.28 6.59
CA PRO A 110 -18.18 16.55 7.23
C PRO A 110 -19.68 16.80 7.21
N ILE A 111 -20.26 17.12 8.37
CA ILE A 111 -21.68 17.50 8.51
C ILE A 111 -21.83 18.84 9.21
N SER A 112 -22.88 19.58 8.87
CA SER A 112 -23.25 20.80 9.58
C SER A 112 -23.74 20.51 10.99
N PHE A 113 -23.63 21.51 11.87
CA PHE A 113 -24.17 21.42 13.23
C PHE A 113 -25.68 21.09 13.23
N SER A 114 -26.45 21.69 12.31
CA SER A 114 -27.88 21.41 12.18
C SER A 114 -28.17 19.95 11.84
N GLN A 115 -27.40 19.34 10.92
CA GLN A 115 -27.53 17.91 10.58
C GLN A 115 -27.16 17.02 11.78
N ALA A 116 -26.16 17.41 12.58
CA ALA A 116 -25.78 16.66 13.77
C ALA A 116 -26.89 16.65 14.83
N VAL A 117 -27.55 17.80 15.03
CA VAL A 117 -28.62 17.98 16.02
C VAL A 117 -29.93 17.34 15.54
N LEU A 118 -30.38 17.68 14.32
CA LEU A 118 -31.69 17.33 13.77
C LEU A 118 -31.71 16.00 13.01
N GLY A 119 -30.55 15.36 12.85
CA GLY A 119 -30.40 14.22 11.96
C GLY A 119 -30.50 14.61 10.49
N ASP A 120 -30.16 13.67 9.62
CA ASP A 120 -30.23 13.86 8.17
C ASP A 120 -30.21 12.51 7.42
N ARG A 121 -30.54 12.54 6.13
CA ARG A 121 -30.30 11.43 5.21
C ARG A 121 -29.48 11.94 4.03
N THR A 122 -28.19 11.64 4.06
CA THR A 122 -27.25 12.05 3.01
C THR A 122 -26.78 10.86 2.18
N GLU A 123 -26.37 11.13 0.95
CA GLU A 123 -25.78 10.13 0.06
C GLU A 123 -24.26 10.27 0.11
N ILE A 124 -23.57 9.16 0.40
CA ILE A 124 -22.11 9.13 0.53
C ILE A 124 -21.47 8.25 -0.56
N PRO A 125 -20.25 8.56 -1.00
CA PRO A 125 -19.50 7.71 -1.90
C PRO A 125 -18.99 6.45 -1.18
N THR A 126 -18.90 5.37 -1.93
CA THR A 126 -18.28 4.09 -1.58
C THR A 126 -17.41 3.64 -2.75
N LEU A 127 -16.56 2.63 -2.58
CA LEU A 127 -15.71 2.11 -3.67
C LEU A 127 -16.51 1.58 -4.88
N THR A 128 -17.77 1.19 -4.69
CA THR A 128 -18.61 0.55 -5.72
C THR A 128 -19.79 1.40 -6.18
N GLY A 129 -19.89 2.65 -5.71
CA GLY A 129 -21.01 3.54 -6.02
C GLY A 129 -21.41 4.39 -4.83
N LYS A 130 -22.68 4.80 -4.76
CA LYS A 130 -23.19 5.63 -3.68
C LYS A 130 -24.18 4.90 -2.80
N VAL A 131 -24.21 5.23 -1.51
CA VAL A 131 -25.14 4.65 -0.52
C VAL A 131 -25.76 5.78 0.30
N ARG A 132 -27.04 5.62 0.65
CA ARG A 132 -27.73 6.55 1.56
C ARG A 132 -27.41 6.20 3.01
N LEU A 133 -26.81 7.14 3.73
CA LEU A 133 -26.55 7.06 5.17
C LEU A 133 -27.62 7.86 5.93
N THR A 134 -28.23 7.25 6.93
CA THR A 134 -29.13 7.95 7.87
C THR A 134 -28.33 8.36 9.09
N ILE A 135 -28.28 9.65 9.37
CA ILE A 135 -27.66 10.26 10.52
C ILE A 135 -28.76 10.50 11.56
N PRO A 136 -28.73 9.81 12.72
CA PRO A 136 -29.69 10.06 13.79
C PRO A 136 -29.51 11.45 14.40
N GLU A 137 -30.60 11.98 14.97
CA GLU A 137 -30.59 13.15 15.83
C GLU A 137 -29.57 13.01 16.98
N GLY A 138 -28.92 14.11 17.36
CA GLY A 138 -27.93 14.14 18.43
C GLY A 138 -26.61 13.40 18.12
N THR A 139 -26.27 13.22 16.84
CA THR A 139 -25.02 12.57 16.44
C THR A 139 -23.80 13.40 16.85
N GLN A 140 -22.90 12.78 17.60
CA GLN A 140 -21.67 13.42 18.06
C GLN A 140 -20.57 13.39 17.00
N SER A 141 -19.71 14.41 16.99
CA SER A 141 -18.48 14.40 16.19
C SER A 141 -17.57 13.24 16.61
N GLY A 142 -16.88 12.63 15.66
CA GLY A 142 -16.07 11.44 15.86
C GLY A 142 -16.84 10.12 15.87
N LYS A 143 -18.19 10.14 15.86
CA LYS A 143 -18.99 8.90 15.75
C LYS A 143 -18.68 8.20 14.44
N VAL A 144 -18.46 6.89 14.50
CA VAL A 144 -18.19 6.06 13.32
C VAL A 144 -19.42 5.21 13.00
N PHE A 145 -19.91 5.32 11.77
CA PHE A 145 -20.92 4.42 11.20
C PHE A 145 -20.24 3.34 10.37
N ARG A 146 -20.57 2.09 10.62
CA ARG A 146 -20.01 0.94 9.89
C ARG A 146 -20.98 0.49 8.80
N LEU A 147 -20.57 0.60 7.55
CA LEU A 147 -21.30 0.07 6.40
C LEU A 147 -20.75 -1.31 6.03
N ARG A 148 -21.53 -2.33 6.36
CA ARG A 148 -21.11 -3.73 6.18
C ARG A 148 -20.95 -4.10 4.71
N GLY A 149 -19.83 -4.73 4.39
CA GLY A 149 -19.51 -5.20 3.05
C GLY A 149 -19.34 -4.07 2.05
N LYS A 150 -18.72 -2.96 2.46
CA LYS A 150 -18.44 -1.80 1.60
C LYS A 150 -16.96 -1.41 1.56
N GLY A 151 -16.08 -2.21 2.18
CA GLY A 151 -14.64 -2.09 2.10
C GLY A 151 -14.04 -2.91 0.96
N LEU A 152 -12.77 -3.29 1.12
CA LEU A 152 -11.98 -4.01 0.13
C LEU A 152 -12.11 -5.53 0.29
N PRO A 153 -12.00 -6.31 -0.80
CA PRO A 153 -12.00 -7.76 -0.73
C PRO A 153 -10.74 -8.29 -0.04
N HIS A 154 -10.87 -9.38 0.71
CA HIS A 154 -9.72 -10.03 1.32
C HIS A 154 -8.85 -10.71 0.26
N LEU A 155 -7.54 -10.46 0.25
CA LEU A 155 -6.62 -11.04 -0.73
C LEU A 155 -6.58 -12.58 -0.68
N ASN A 156 -6.51 -13.14 0.53
CA ASN A 156 -6.29 -14.57 0.78
C ASN A 156 -7.54 -15.29 1.33
N GLY A 157 -8.73 -14.76 1.10
CA GLY A 157 -9.94 -15.29 1.74
C GLY A 157 -11.24 -14.93 1.05
N TYR A 158 -12.33 -15.38 1.65
CA TYR A 158 -13.68 -15.01 1.23
C TYR A 158 -14.19 -13.82 2.03
N GLY A 159 -14.91 -12.94 1.35
CA GLY A 159 -15.51 -11.77 1.96
C GLY A 159 -14.79 -10.48 1.60
N GLN A 160 -15.17 -9.42 2.29
CA GLN A 160 -14.67 -8.07 2.11
C GLN A 160 -14.83 -7.32 3.43
N GLY A 161 -13.97 -6.33 3.64
CA GLY A 161 -14.10 -5.41 4.76
C GLY A 161 -15.28 -4.46 4.61
N ASP A 162 -15.27 -3.46 5.47
CA ASP A 162 -16.35 -2.50 5.67
C ASP A 162 -15.88 -1.08 5.37
N GLN A 163 -16.85 -0.22 5.08
CA GLN A 163 -16.59 1.21 5.03
C GLN A 163 -16.94 1.84 6.37
N LEU A 164 -15.96 2.48 7.00
CA LEU A 164 -16.09 3.22 8.24
C LEU A 164 -16.31 4.69 7.91
N VAL A 165 -17.48 5.22 8.25
CA VAL A 165 -17.82 6.62 8.01
C VAL A 165 -17.69 7.38 9.31
N LYS A 166 -16.62 8.16 9.44
CA LYS A 166 -16.36 9.00 10.61
C LYS A 166 -17.01 10.36 10.40
N ILE A 167 -17.92 10.71 11.30
CA ILE A 167 -18.58 12.02 11.26
C ILE A 167 -17.66 13.09 11.83
N THR A 168 -17.50 14.18 11.09
CA THR A 168 -16.82 15.38 11.58
C THR A 168 -17.79 16.55 11.52
N VAL A 169 -18.15 17.11 12.68
CA VAL A 169 -19.01 18.31 12.68
C VAL A 169 -18.18 19.51 12.23
N TRP A 170 -18.60 20.13 11.12
CA TRP A 170 -17.94 21.28 10.55
C TRP A 170 -18.47 22.58 11.18
N THR A 171 -17.54 23.41 11.64
CA THR A 171 -17.84 24.73 12.22
C THR A 171 -17.66 25.82 11.15
N PRO A 172 -18.71 26.58 10.81
CA PRO A 172 -18.61 27.65 9.82
C PRO A 172 -17.70 28.78 10.29
N ILE A 173 -16.82 29.24 9.39
CA ILE A 173 -15.89 30.35 9.65
C ILE A 173 -16.46 31.73 9.32
N ASN A 174 -17.39 31.80 8.35
CA ASN A 174 -17.98 33.04 7.88
C ASN A 174 -19.50 32.99 8.11
N LEU A 175 -19.98 33.90 8.95
CA LEU A 175 -21.40 34.00 9.32
C LEU A 175 -21.93 35.40 9.00
N SER A 176 -23.10 35.44 8.39
CA SER A 176 -23.92 36.65 8.24
C SER A 176 -24.43 37.14 9.60
N ASP A 177 -24.85 38.40 9.67
CA ASP A 177 -25.39 38.97 10.92
C ASP A 177 -26.66 38.24 11.39
N LYS A 178 -27.47 37.74 10.44
CA LYS A 178 -28.64 36.90 10.73
C LYS A 178 -28.23 35.59 11.39
N GLU A 179 -27.27 34.86 10.83
CA GLU A 179 -26.80 33.59 11.41
C GLU A 179 -26.17 33.80 12.79
N LYS A 180 -25.37 34.86 12.96
CA LYS A 180 -24.81 35.21 14.27
C LYS A 180 -25.89 35.45 15.33
N ASN A 181 -26.97 36.14 14.97
CA ASN A 181 -28.09 36.37 15.89
C ASN A 181 -28.76 35.04 16.27
N LEU A 182 -29.02 34.15 15.30
CA LEU A 182 -29.59 32.82 15.56
C LEU A 182 -28.71 31.99 16.50
N TYR A 183 -27.39 31.96 16.30
CA TYR A 183 -26.49 31.25 17.21
C TYR A 183 -26.44 31.87 18.62
N ARG A 184 -26.62 33.19 18.75
CA ARG A 184 -26.73 33.83 20.07
C ARG A 184 -28.03 33.47 20.79
N GLU A 185 -29.14 33.44 20.08
CA GLU A 185 -30.43 32.99 20.62
C GLU A 185 -30.34 31.52 21.07
N LEU A 186 -29.77 30.66 20.23
CA LEU A 186 -29.52 29.26 20.57
C LEU A 186 -28.62 29.13 21.82
N ALA A 187 -27.56 29.92 21.91
CA ALA A 187 -26.67 29.91 23.08
C ALA A 187 -27.38 30.34 24.37
N GLN A 188 -28.41 31.20 24.31
CA GLN A 188 -29.22 31.55 25.48
C GLN A 188 -30.13 30.38 25.90
N LEU A 189 -30.70 29.64 24.94
CA LEU A 189 -31.55 28.48 25.20
C LEU A 189 -30.76 27.29 25.76
N ASP A 190 -29.61 27.00 25.18
CA ASP A 190 -28.78 25.84 25.54
C ASP A 190 -27.88 26.11 26.77
N GLY A 191 -27.98 27.30 27.38
CA GLY A 191 -27.17 27.70 28.53
C GLY A 191 -25.70 28.02 28.22
N GLY A 192 -25.33 28.03 26.93
CA GLY A 192 -24.07 28.57 26.41
C GLY A 192 -22.80 27.85 26.85
N LYS A 193 -22.91 26.64 27.44
CA LYS A 193 -21.76 25.89 27.97
C LYS A 193 -21.73 24.49 27.39
N ALA A 194 -20.63 24.17 26.71
CA ALA A 194 -20.33 22.79 26.38
C ALA A 194 -20.27 21.96 27.68
N PRO A 195 -20.72 20.68 27.65
CA PRO A 195 -20.55 19.80 28.80
C PRO A 195 -19.08 19.76 29.21
N LYS A 196 -18.83 19.85 30.51
CA LYS A 196 -17.48 19.64 31.05
C LYS A 196 -17.06 18.22 30.67
N HIS A 197 -15.78 18.03 30.38
CA HIS A 197 -15.20 16.72 30.07
C HIS A 197 -15.35 15.83 31.32
N ASP A 198 -16.50 15.15 31.44
CA ASP A 198 -16.80 14.34 32.62
C ASP A 198 -15.90 13.11 32.58
N LYS A 199 -14.97 13.05 33.53
CA LYS A 199 -14.27 11.84 33.98
C LYS A 199 -15.24 10.82 34.61
N GLY A 200 -16.44 10.66 34.05
CA GLY A 200 -17.52 9.89 34.63
C GLY A 200 -17.88 8.64 33.83
N PHE A 201 -17.61 8.63 32.52
CA PHE A 201 -18.00 7.51 31.66
C PHE A 201 -16.87 6.48 31.50
N PHE A 202 -15.63 6.95 31.29
CA PHE A 202 -14.45 6.08 31.18
C PHE A 202 -14.05 5.44 32.52
N ASP A 203 -14.21 6.16 33.63
CA ASP A 203 -13.85 5.65 34.96
C ASP A 203 -14.83 4.57 35.45
N ARG A 204 -16.15 4.71 35.16
CA ARG A 204 -17.14 3.66 35.45
C ARG A 204 -16.91 2.38 34.66
N LEU A 205 -16.53 2.51 33.38
CA LEU A 205 -16.22 1.36 32.53
C LEU A 205 -14.94 0.64 33.00
N LYS A 206 -13.98 1.38 33.56
CA LYS A 206 -12.74 0.83 34.11
C LYS A 206 -12.97 0.10 35.44
N GLU A 207 -13.89 0.60 36.27
CA GLU A 207 -14.36 -0.07 37.50
C GLU A 207 -15.17 -1.34 37.22
N GLU A 208 -16.03 -1.35 36.19
CA GLU A 208 -16.79 -2.56 35.80
C GLU A 208 -15.95 -3.63 35.11
N LEU A 209 -14.86 -3.26 34.44
CA LEU A 209 -13.98 -4.19 33.72
C LEU A 209 -12.76 -4.67 34.54
N GLY A 210 -12.65 -4.28 35.83
CA GLY A 210 -11.65 -4.83 36.74
C GLY A 210 -10.19 -4.53 36.37
N PHE A 211 -9.92 -3.54 35.51
CA PHE A 211 -8.56 -3.10 35.17
C PHE A 211 -8.04 -2.04 36.17
N GLY A 212 -8.15 -2.37 37.46
CA GLY A 212 -7.57 -1.62 38.55
C GLY A 212 -6.34 -2.33 39.10
N GLU A 213 -5.17 -2.02 38.54
CA GLU A 213 -3.93 -1.64 39.24
C GLU A 213 -3.12 -0.72 38.30
#